data_AF-A0A0R2WWE7-F1
#
_entry.id   AF-A0A0R2WWE7-F1
#
_cell.length_a   1.000
_cell.length_b   1.000
_cell.length_c   1.000
_cell.angle_alpha   90.00
_cell.angle_beta   90.00
_cell.angle_gamma   90.00
#
_symmetry.space_group_name_H-M   'P 1'
#
loop_
_entity.id
_entity.type
_entity.pdbx_description
1 polymer ?
#
loop_
_entity_poly.entity_id
_entity_poly.type
_entity_poly.pdbx_seq_one_letter_code
_entity_poly.pdbx_strand_id
1 'polypeptide(L)'
;MKKIGWNEISNAYVRTYDPIGEYGGWGIKFGLFGNKARGNAVNISGDLGIQLELKNGKKLLIGTQKESEAKRVLETYKINSNE
;
A
#
# COMPACT_ATOMS: atom_id res chain seq x y z
N MET A 1 0.93 15.09 9.03
CA MET A 1 1.20 13.79 8.38
C MET A 1 0.78 12.69 9.34
N LYS A 2 -0.14 11.80 8.95
CA LYS A 2 -0.58 10.70 9.84
C LYS A 2 0.52 9.63 9.88
N LYS A 3 1.08 9.36 11.06
CA LYS A 3 2.01 8.24 11.25
C LYS A 3 1.20 6.93 11.30
N ILE A 4 1.70 5.90 10.63
CA ILE A 4 1.20 4.53 10.74
C ILE A 4 2.29 3.75 11.46
N GLY A 5 1.99 3.22 12.64
CA GLY A 5 2.92 2.37 13.38
C GLY A 5 3.05 1.00 12.73
N TRP A 6 4.22 0.38 12.82
CA TRP A 6 4.44 -1.00 12.34
C TRP A 6 3.46 -2.00 12.98
N ASN A 7 3.11 -1.79 14.25
CA ASN A 7 2.14 -2.58 14.99
C ASN A 7 0.70 -2.47 14.44
N GLU A 8 0.37 -1.43 13.67
CA GLU A 8 -0.94 -1.24 13.05
C GLU A 8 -1.04 -1.98 11.71
N ILE A 9 0.08 -2.42 11.14
CA ILE A 9 0.15 -3.14 9.87
C ILE A 9 -0.08 -4.62 10.14
N SER A 10 -1.07 -5.22 9.46
CA SER A 10 -1.31 -6.66 9.49
C SER A 10 -0.54 -7.39 8.39
N ASN A 11 -0.42 -6.76 7.22
CA ASN A 11 0.29 -7.34 6.09
C ASN A 11 0.90 -6.26 5.19
N ALA A 12 2.05 -6.56 4.61
CA ALA A 12 2.76 -5.69 3.68
C ALA A 12 3.36 -6.54 2.55
N TYR A 13 3.01 -6.22 1.30
CA TYR A 13 3.48 -6.96 0.13
C TYR A 13 3.56 -6.07 -1.11
N VAL A 14 4.41 -6.45 -2.06
CA VAL A 14 4.46 -5.83 -3.39
C VAL A 14 3.44 -6.53 -4.27
N ARG A 15 2.63 -5.75 -4.99
CA ARG A 15 1.67 -6.26 -5.98
C ARG A 15 1.65 -5.37 -7.22
N THR A 16 1.24 -5.96 -8.33
CA THR A 16 0.71 -5.21 -9.46
C THR A 16 -0.73 -4.79 -9.15
N TYR A 17 -1.12 -3.60 -9.54
CA TYR A 17 -2.47 -3.06 -9.37
C TYR A 17 -2.88 -2.30 -10.63
N ASP A 18 -4.18 -2.09 -10.82
CA ASP A 18 -4.72 -1.24 -11.87
C ASP A 18 -5.05 0.16 -11.32
N PRO A 19 -4.20 1.18 -11.57
CA PRO A 19 -4.45 2.58 -11.21
C PRO A 19 -5.84 3.09 -11.57
N ILE A 20 -6.32 2.73 -12.75
CA ILE A 20 -7.54 3.29 -13.35
C ILE A 20 -8.75 2.51 -12.84
N GLY A 21 -8.72 1.18 -12.90
CA GLY A 21 -9.82 0.33 -12.46
C GLY A 21 -9.99 0.23 -10.94
N GLU A 22 -8.90 0.18 -10.17
CA GLU A 22 -8.97 0.02 -8.70
C GLU A 22 -9.07 1.36 -7.96
N TYR A 23 -8.37 2.39 -8.44
CA TYR A 23 -8.23 3.67 -7.72
C TYR A 23 -8.76 4.88 -8.51
N GLY A 24 -9.23 4.67 -9.75
CA GLY A 24 -9.81 5.73 -10.58
C GLY A 24 -8.79 6.77 -11.06
N GLY A 25 -7.51 6.43 -11.13
CA GLY A 25 -6.43 7.29 -11.64
C GLY A 25 -5.29 7.54 -10.64
N TRP A 26 -4.50 8.57 -10.94
CA TRP A 26 -3.27 8.94 -10.23
C TRP A 26 -3.54 9.99 -9.12
N GLY A 27 -2.67 10.04 -8.11
CA GLY A 27 -2.71 11.01 -7.01
C GLY A 27 -3.02 10.42 -5.63
N ILE A 28 -3.12 11.30 -4.62
CA ILE A 28 -3.55 10.95 -3.26
C ILE A 28 -5.08 10.86 -3.25
N LYS A 29 -5.62 9.64 -3.22
CA LYS A 29 -7.05 9.39 -3.17
C LYS A 29 -7.44 8.96 -1.76
N PHE A 30 -8.04 9.89 -1.02
CA PHE A 30 -8.72 9.62 0.24
C PHE A 30 -10.15 9.14 -0.05
N GLY A 31 -10.33 7.90 -0.55
CA GLY A 31 -11.64 7.24 -0.63
C GLY A 31 -12.84 8.07 -1.15
N LEU A 32 -12.62 8.96 -2.12
CA LEU A 32 -13.58 10.04 -2.43
C LEU A 32 -14.76 9.65 -3.34
N PHE A 33 -14.92 8.38 -3.73
CA PHE A 33 -16.08 7.94 -4.52
C PHE A 33 -16.62 6.57 -4.09
N GLY A 34 -17.25 6.53 -2.92
CA GLY A 34 -18.25 5.51 -2.56
C GLY A 34 -17.76 4.13 -2.11
N ASN A 35 -16.46 3.82 -2.16
CA ASN A 35 -15.96 2.50 -1.76
C ASN A 35 -14.89 2.60 -0.66
N LYS A 36 -15.33 2.73 0.61
CA LYS A 36 -14.48 2.58 1.80
C LYS A 36 -13.67 1.27 1.80
N ALA A 37 -14.19 0.23 1.14
CA ALA A 37 -13.52 -1.07 0.99
C ALA A 37 -12.22 -1.02 0.18
N ARG A 38 -12.05 -0.03 -0.72
CA ARG A 38 -10.87 0.11 -1.59
C ARG A 38 -9.67 0.77 -0.90
N GLY A 39 -9.88 1.42 0.25
CA GLY A 39 -8.82 2.04 1.04
C GLY A 39 -8.33 3.39 0.50
N ASN A 40 -7.26 3.90 1.10
CA ASN A 40 -6.55 5.09 0.62
C ASN A 40 -5.46 4.66 -0.35
N ALA A 41 -5.21 5.42 -1.40
CA ALA A 41 -4.07 5.16 -2.29
C ALA A 41 -3.27 6.43 -2.48
N VAL A 42 -1.95 6.29 -2.43
CA VAL A 42 -1.00 7.31 -2.88
C VAL A 42 -0.38 6.74 -4.15
N ASN A 43 -1.02 7.06 -5.26
CA ASN A 43 -0.60 6.57 -6.56
C ASN A 43 0.20 7.67 -7.27
N ILE A 44 1.46 7.41 -7.61
CA ILE A 44 2.36 8.41 -8.20
C ILE A 44 2.49 8.15 -9.71
N SER A 45 2.84 6.92 -10.09
CA SER A 45 2.93 6.44 -11.48
C SER A 45 3.17 4.92 -11.49
N GLY A 46 2.82 4.25 -12.60
CA GLY A 46 3.02 2.81 -12.79
C GLY A 46 1.91 1.90 -12.26
N ASP A 47 2.07 0.61 -12.48
CA ASP A 47 1.15 -0.47 -12.09
C ASP A 47 1.70 -1.30 -10.93
N LEU A 48 2.82 -0.91 -10.33
CA LEU A 48 3.50 -1.64 -9.25
C LEU A 48 3.45 -0.85 -7.95
N GLY A 49 3.09 -1.51 -6.85
CA GLY A 49 2.88 -0.84 -5.58
C GLY A 49 3.11 -1.71 -4.36
N ILE A 50 3.43 -1.06 -3.25
CA ILE A 50 3.46 -1.65 -1.92
C ILE A 50 2.06 -1.53 -1.34
N GLN A 51 1.42 -2.67 -1.13
CA GLN A 51 0.13 -2.78 -0.46
C GLN A 51 0.35 -2.97 1.03
N LEU A 52 -0.18 -2.05 1.83
CA LEU A 52 -0.29 -2.16 3.27
C LEU A 52 -1.74 -2.47 3.64
N GLU A 53 -1.93 -3.50 4.43
CA GLU A 53 -3.19 -3.83 5.06
C GLU A 53 -3.05 -3.52 6.54
N LEU A 54 -3.93 -2.68 7.07
CA LEU A 54 -3.93 -2.29 8.47
C LEU A 54 -4.91 -3.18 9.25
N LYS A 55 -4.60 -3.43 10.52
CA LYS A 55 -5.43 -4.19 11.45
C LYS A 55 -6.85 -3.62 11.60
N ASN A 56 -7.03 -2.32 11.34
CA ASN A 56 -8.33 -1.64 11.36
C ASN A 56 -9.15 -1.83 10.07
N GLY A 57 -8.72 -2.71 9.16
CA GLY A 57 -9.39 -3.01 7.89
C GLY A 57 -9.14 -1.98 6.79
N LYS A 58 -8.39 -0.90 7.05
CA LYS A 58 -8.01 0.06 6.02
C LYS A 58 -6.85 -0.47 5.19
N LYS A 59 -6.86 -0.12 3.92
CA LYS A 59 -5.81 -0.46 2.97
C LYS A 59 -5.11 0.82 2.53
N LEU A 60 -3.78 0.75 2.40
CA LEU A 60 -2.97 1.81 1.83
C LEU A 60 -2.10 1.23 0.72
N LEU A 61 -2.23 1.75 -0.50
CA LEU A 61 -1.34 1.40 -1.59
C LEU A 61 -0.39 2.56 -1.90
N ILE A 62 0.89 2.25 -2.01
CA ILE A 62 1.97 3.19 -2.33
C ILE A 62 2.60 2.75 -3.65
N GLY A 63 2.42 3.54 -4.71
CA GLY A 63 3.02 3.25 -6.02
C GLY A 63 4.55 3.29 -5.99
N THR A 64 5.21 2.41 -6.73
CA THR A 64 6.67 2.33 -6.87
C THR A 64 7.07 1.90 -8.28
N GLN A 65 8.18 2.45 -8.78
CA GLN A 65 8.85 1.98 -10.00
C GLN A 65 10.04 1.06 -9.71
N LYS A 66 10.30 0.76 -8.42
CA LYS A 66 11.46 0.00 -7.94
C LYS A 66 11.02 -1.28 -7.25
N GLU A 67 10.48 -2.22 -8.02
CA GLU A 67 9.91 -3.46 -7.49
C GLU A 67 10.89 -4.25 -6.62
N SER A 68 12.10 -4.48 -7.12
CA SER A 68 13.12 -5.29 -6.44
C SER A 68 13.57 -4.67 -5.11
N GLU A 69 13.75 -3.34 -5.07
CA GLU A 69 14.09 -2.63 -3.84
C GLU A 69 12.95 -2.70 -2.83
N ALA A 70 11.70 -2.53 -3.29
CA ALA A 70 10.53 -2.64 -2.44
C ALA A 70 10.40 -4.05 -1.82
N LYS A 71 10.59 -5.11 -2.61
CA LYS A 71 10.58 -6.50 -2.10
C LYS A 71 11.66 -6.70 -1.04
N ARG A 72 12.90 -6.27 -1.32
CA ARG A 72 14.04 -6.41 -0.40
C ARG A 72 13.81 -5.71 0.94
N VAL A 73 13.21 -4.51 0.92
CA VAL A 73 12.86 -3.79 2.14
C VAL A 73 11.80 -4.55 2.93
N LEU A 74 10.74 -5.04 2.28
CA LEU A 74 9.70 -5.82 2.96
C LEU A 74 10.23 -7.12 3.56
N GLU A 75 11.15 -7.80 2.88
CA GLU A 75 11.84 -8.98 3.41
C GLU A 75 12.65 -8.66 4.65
N THR A 76 13.41 -7.56 4.62
CA THR A 76 14.22 -7.09 5.76
C THR A 76 13.37 -6.92 7.02
N TYR A 77 12.18 -6.35 6.89
CA TYR A 77 11.28 -6.13 8.03
C TYR A 77 10.40 -7.33 8.39
N LYS A 78 10.11 -8.24 7.44
CA LYS A 78 9.44 -9.52 7.73
C LYS A 78 10.28 -10.44 8.60
N ILE A 79 11.61 -10.44 8.39
CA ILE A 79 12.54 -11.27 9.16
C ILE A 79 12.56 -10.88 10.66
N ASN A 80 12.19 -9.63 10.99
CA ASN A 80 12.21 -9.10 12.36
C ASN A 80 10.86 -9.18 13.10
N SER A 81 9.85 -9.86 12.54
CA SER A 81 8.52 -10.00 13.17
C SER A 81 8.39 -11.27 14.01
N ASN A 82 9.48 -12.04 14.16
CA ASN A 82 9.55 -13.31 14.88
C ASN A 82 10.56 -13.28 16.05
N GLU A 83 10.73 -12.14 16.71
CA GLU A 83 11.40 -12.04 18.02
C GLU A 83 10.46 -11.50 19.09
#